data_AF-A0A962QIK8-F1
#
_entry.id   AF-A0A962QIK8-F1
#
_cell.length_a   1.000
_cell.length_b   1.000
_cell.length_c   1.000
_cell.angle_alpha   90.00
_cell.angle_beta   90.00
_cell.angle_gamma   90.00
#
_symmetry.space_group_name_H-M   'P 1'
#
loop_
_entity.id
_entity.type
_entity.pdbx_description
1 polymer ?
#
loop_
_entity_poly.entity_id
_entity_poly.type
_entity_poly.pdbx_seq_one_letter_code
_entity_poly.pdbx_strand_id
1 'polypeptide(L)'
;MPRFRKVPSYDCADALAAHAASLGIGLPVGRGAPSQVLASPWSFTDRAVGEITVGNRFTVLPMEGWDGGDDGAPTELVRRRWLRFAESGAKLLWFEATAVSHEGRANPRQLVLDARHLEAFASLRAEAVARHVEVHGSADGLVTGLQLTHSGRWCRPVDTITPRTGHANPILDARQGIDASAAFTDDE
;
A
#
# COMPACT_ATOMS: atom_id res chain seq x y z
N MET A 1 10.80 -19.97 -27.87
CA MET A 1 9.51 -19.28 -27.65
C MET A 1 8.94 -19.75 -26.31
N PRO A 2 8.31 -18.89 -25.49
CA PRO A 2 7.72 -19.33 -24.24
C PRO A 2 6.61 -20.36 -24.54
N ARG A 3 6.59 -21.45 -23.78
CA ARG A 3 5.62 -22.56 -23.93
C ARG A 3 4.17 -22.10 -23.72
N PHE A 4 3.97 -21.01 -22.97
CA PHE A 4 2.66 -20.43 -22.67
C PHE A 4 2.70 -18.91 -22.81
N ARG A 5 1.61 -18.35 -23.34
CA ARG A 5 1.40 -16.91 -23.46
C ARG A 5 1.00 -16.34 -22.10
N LYS A 6 1.67 -15.26 -21.66
CA LYS A 6 1.41 -14.64 -20.35
C LYS A 6 0.11 -13.80 -20.40
N VAL A 7 -0.64 -13.76 -19.30
CA VAL A 7 -1.88 -12.95 -19.19
C VAL A 7 -1.69 -11.47 -19.57
N PRO A 8 -0.59 -10.78 -19.21
CA PRO A 8 -0.38 -9.39 -19.60
C PRO A 8 -0.16 -9.14 -21.11
N SER A 9 -0.07 -10.20 -21.93
CA SER A 9 0.11 -10.07 -23.39
C SER A 9 -1.21 -10.08 -24.17
N TYR A 10 -2.36 -10.14 -23.48
CA TYR A 10 -3.68 -9.99 -24.09
C TYR A 10 -4.12 -8.53 -23.96
N ASP A 11 -4.46 -7.90 -25.08
CA ASP A 11 -4.76 -6.46 -25.12
C ASP A 11 -6.15 -6.14 -24.53
N CYS A 12 -7.02 -7.15 -24.43
CA CYS A 12 -8.37 -7.00 -23.86
C CYS A 12 -8.89 -8.33 -23.29
N ALA A 13 -9.98 -8.26 -22.54
CA ALA A 13 -10.65 -9.42 -21.97
C ALA A 13 -11.11 -10.43 -23.04
N ASP A 14 -11.40 -9.97 -24.26
CA ASP A 14 -11.88 -10.82 -25.36
C ASP A 14 -10.76 -11.70 -25.91
N ALA A 15 -9.55 -11.13 -26.04
CA ALA A 15 -8.38 -11.86 -26.46
C ALA A 15 -8.02 -12.96 -25.44
N LEU A 16 -8.16 -12.67 -24.14
CA LEU A 16 -7.98 -13.67 -23.09
C LEU A 16 -9.07 -14.76 -23.14
N ALA A 17 -10.34 -14.38 -23.30
CA ALA A 17 -11.46 -15.31 -23.40
C ALA A 17 -11.32 -16.25 -24.61
N ALA A 18 -10.94 -15.71 -25.77
CA ALA A 18 -10.73 -16.48 -26.99
C ALA A 18 -9.61 -17.50 -26.82
N HIS A 19 -8.51 -17.12 -26.15
CA HIS A 19 -7.44 -18.06 -25.84
C HIS A 19 -7.88 -19.14 -24.86
N ALA A 20 -8.60 -18.80 -23.79
CA ALA A 20 -9.16 -19.78 -22.86
C ALA A 20 -10.07 -20.78 -23.58
N ALA A 21 -10.94 -20.30 -24.47
CA ALA A 21 -11.79 -21.14 -25.30
C ALA A 21 -11.00 -22.09 -26.22
N SER A 22 -9.89 -21.63 -26.81
CA SER A 22 -9.00 -22.49 -27.63
C SER A 22 -8.36 -23.63 -26.82
N LEU A 23 -8.26 -23.47 -25.50
CA LEU A 23 -7.76 -24.48 -24.57
C LEU A 23 -8.89 -25.36 -23.99
N GLY A 24 -10.14 -25.18 -24.43
CA GLY A 24 -11.30 -25.87 -23.85
C GLY A 24 -11.67 -25.40 -22.45
N ILE A 25 -11.18 -24.23 -22.03
CA ILE A 25 -11.47 -23.65 -20.70
C ILE A 25 -12.63 -22.67 -20.83
N GLY A 26 -13.74 -22.99 -20.17
CA GLY A 26 -14.86 -22.06 -20.01
C GLY A 26 -14.52 -20.95 -19.01
N LEU A 27 -13.91 -19.86 -19.49
CA LEU A 27 -13.63 -18.68 -18.66
C LEU A 27 -14.81 -17.69 -18.75
N PRO A 28 -15.61 -17.52 -17.68
CA PRO A 28 -16.68 -16.53 -17.68
C PRO A 28 -16.10 -15.12 -17.66
N VAL A 29 -16.34 -14.35 -18.73
CA VAL A 29 -15.96 -12.94 -18.83
C VAL A 29 -17.21 -12.08 -18.74
N GLY A 30 -17.37 -11.37 -17.62
CA GLY A 30 -18.43 -10.39 -17.45
C GLY A 30 -18.26 -9.22 -18.41
N ARG A 31 -19.35 -8.80 -19.05
CA ARG A 31 -19.41 -7.62 -19.93
C ARG A 31 -20.13 -6.49 -19.20
N GLY A 32 -19.61 -5.27 -19.28
CA GLY A 32 -20.22 -4.08 -18.69
C GLY A 32 -19.52 -3.60 -17.42
N ALA A 33 -20.19 -2.68 -16.70
CA ALA A 33 -19.72 -2.18 -15.41
C ALA A 33 -19.50 -3.36 -14.43
N PRO A 34 -18.59 -3.21 -13.45
CA PRO A 34 -18.38 -4.22 -12.42
C PRO A 34 -19.71 -4.72 -11.85
N SER A 35 -19.76 -5.99 -11.43
CA SER A 35 -20.96 -6.51 -10.77
C SER A 35 -21.43 -5.52 -9.70
N GLN A 36 -22.74 -5.38 -9.52
CA GLN A 36 -23.33 -4.45 -8.54
C GLN A 36 -22.66 -4.57 -7.16
N VAL A 37 -22.14 -5.76 -6.81
CA VAL A 37 -21.38 -6.00 -5.59
C VAL A 37 -20.07 -5.21 -5.52
N LEU A 38 -19.22 -5.21 -6.56
CA LEU A 38 -17.95 -4.48 -6.51
C LEU A 38 -18.15 -2.96 -6.53
N ALA A 39 -19.18 -2.49 -7.23
CA ALA A 39 -19.56 -1.08 -7.25
C ALA A 39 -20.35 -0.65 -5.99
N SER A 40 -20.88 -1.58 -5.20
CA SER A 40 -21.66 -1.25 -4.00
C SER A 40 -20.79 -0.68 -2.88
N PRO A 41 -21.31 0.31 -2.13
CA PRO A 41 -20.64 0.79 -0.94
C PRO A 41 -20.63 -0.27 0.16
N TRP A 42 -19.74 -0.10 1.12
CA TRP A 42 -19.70 -0.89 2.35
C TRP A 42 -19.24 -0.01 3.51
N SER A 43 -19.64 -0.37 4.74
CA SER A 43 -19.38 0.43 5.93
C SER A 43 -18.68 -0.38 7.01
N PHE A 44 -17.87 0.29 7.81
CA PHE A 44 -17.23 -0.26 9.01
C PHE A 44 -17.21 0.78 10.13
N THR A 45 -17.10 0.31 11.36
CA THR A 45 -17.03 1.21 12.53
C THR A 45 -15.58 1.35 12.97
N ASP A 46 -15.06 2.57 12.89
CA ASP A 46 -13.81 2.96 13.52
C ASP A 46 -14.08 3.47 14.95
N ARG A 47 -13.14 3.19 15.87
CA ARG A 47 -13.32 3.52 17.28
C ARG A 47 -13.21 5.01 17.58
N ALA A 48 -12.47 5.76 16.77
CA ALA A 48 -12.21 7.18 16.96
C ALA A 48 -13.21 8.08 16.21
N VAL A 49 -13.67 7.66 15.01
CA VAL A 49 -14.53 8.50 14.16
C VAL A 49 -15.92 7.92 13.86
N GLY A 50 -16.25 6.72 14.38
CA GLY A 50 -17.57 6.12 14.22
C GLY A 50 -17.73 5.38 12.89
N GLU A 51 -18.95 5.37 12.34
CA GLU A 51 -19.24 4.67 11.08
C GLU A 51 -18.60 5.39 9.88
N ILE A 52 -17.82 4.64 9.10
CA ILE A 52 -17.20 5.07 7.86
C ILE A 52 -17.82 4.27 6.73
N THR A 53 -18.21 4.94 5.64
CA THR A 53 -18.70 4.30 4.42
C THR A 53 -17.71 4.50 3.27
N VAL A 54 -17.30 3.40 2.65
CA VAL A 54 -16.47 3.38 1.43
C VAL A 54 -17.39 3.25 0.23
N GLY A 55 -17.19 4.09 -0.79
CA GLY A 55 -18.11 4.24 -1.93
C GLY A 55 -18.15 3.07 -2.92
N ASN A 56 -17.17 2.15 -2.88
CA ASN A 56 -17.15 0.90 -3.63
C ASN A 56 -16.16 -0.09 -2.98
N ARG A 57 -16.03 -1.30 -3.56
CA ARG A 57 -15.13 -2.35 -3.06
C ARG A 57 -13.81 -2.41 -3.82
N PHE A 58 -13.46 -1.38 -4.58
CA PHE A 58 -12.15 -1.26 -5.20
C PHE A 58 -11.17 -0.62 -4.22
N THR A 59 -10.10 -1.35 -3.95
CA THR A 59 -9.11 -0.98 -2.94
C THR A 59 -7.72 -0.97 -3.56
N VAL A 60 -6.98 0.12 -3.34
CA VAL A 60 -5.53 0.12 -3.51
C VAL A 60 -4.94 -0.45 -2.22
N LEU A 61 -4.18 -1.53 -2.34
CA LEU A 61 -3.52 -2.19 -1.21
C LEU A 61 -2.18 -1.51 -0.89
N PRO A 62 -1.74 -1.53 0.38
CA PRO A 62 -0.47 -0.94 0.78
C PRO A 62 0.67 -1.75 0.18
N MET A 63 1.27 -1.22 -0.89
CA MET A 63 2.38 -1.83 -1.60
C MET A 63 3.53 -0.82 -1.63
N GLU A 64 4.61 -1.16 -0.94
CA GLU A 64 5.79 -0.31 -0.84
C GLU A 64 6.51 -0.15 -2.19
N GLY A 65 6.87 1.09 -2.53
CA GLY A 65 7.55 1.41 -3.77
C GLY A 65 9.08 1.45 -3.71
N TRP A 66 9.66 1.47 -2.50
CA TRP A 66 11.11 1.64 -2.27
C TRP A 66 11.72 2.87 -2.95
N ASP A 67 10.94 3.94 -3.03
CA ASP A 67 11.26 5.18 -3.74
C ASP A 67 11.00 6.43 -2.89
N GLY A 68 10.91 6.28 -1.57
CA GLY A 68 11.00 7.40 -0.62
C GLY A 68 12.38 8.06 -0.65
N GLY A 69 12.51 9.23 -0.02
CA GLY A 69 13.78 9.92 0.15
C GLY A 69 14.72 9.17 1.11
N ASP A 70 16.01 9.53 1.11
CA ASP A 70 16.98 8.96 2.05
C ASP A 70 16.59 9.29 3.50
N ASP A 71 15.98 10.46 3.72
CA ASP A 71 15.45 10.92 5.00
C ASP A 71 14.07 10.34 5.36
N GLY A 72 13.41 9.64 4.44
CA GLY A 72 12.06 9.09 4.60
C GLY A 72 10.93 9.92 4.00
N ALA A 73 11.22 11.08 3.39
CA ALA A 73 10.19 11.94 2.79
C ALA A 73 9.53 11.30 1.54
N PRO A 74 8.27 11.61 1.23
CA PRO A 74 7.68 11.31 -0.08
C PRO A 74 8.47 11.99 -1.22
N THR A 75 8.83 11.24 -2.25
CA THR A 75 9.46 11.79 -3.47
C THR A 75 8.42 12.08 -4.55
N GLU A 76 8.84 12.66 -5.67
CA GLU A 76 7.97 12.83 -6.84
C GLU A 76 7.45 11.49 -7.41
N LEU A 77 8.21 10.39 -7.25
CA LEU A 77 7.76 9.07 -7.69
C LEU A 77 6.60 8.55 -6.82
N VAL A 78 6.72 8.72 -5.50
CA VAL A 78 5.68 8.43 -4.51
C VAL A 78 4.44 9.27 -4.81
N ARG A 79 4.64 10.58 -4.98
CA ARG A 79 3.58 11.53 -5.31
C ARG A 79 2.83 11.12 -6.57
N ARG A 80 3.54 10.92 -7.68
CA ARG A 80 2.95 10.49 -8.95
C ARG A 80 2.18 9.17 -8.82
N ARG A 81 2.68 8.21 -8.02
CA ARG A 81 1.99 6.94 -7.77
C ARG A 81 0.68 7.15 -7.00
N TRP A 82 0.71 7.92 -5.91
CA TRP A 82 -0.47 8.17 -5.08
C TRP A 82 -1.56 8.97 -5.82
N LEU A 83 -1.17 9.93 -6.66
CA LEU A 83 -2.13 10.66 -7.50
C LEU A 83 -2.81 9.74 -8.53
N ARG A 84 -2.06 8.84 -9.17
CA ARG A 84 -2.65 7.84 -10.08
C ARG A 84 -3.61 6.88 -9.37
N PHE A 85 -3.31 6.53 -8.12
CA PHE A 85 -4.24 5.77 -7.28
C PHE A 85 -5.54 6.56 -7.02
N ALA A 86 -5.44 7.86 -6.74
CA ALA A 86 -6.61 8.71 -6.57
C ALA A 86 -7.46 8.85 -7.85
N GLU A 87 -6.83 8.86 -9.02
CA GLU A 87 -7.49 8.92 -10.33
C GLU A 87 -8.23 7.61 -10.67
N SER A 88 -7.85 6.47 -10.07
CA SER A 88 -8.32 5.13 -10.46
C SER A 88 -9.81 4.85 -10.27
N GLY A 89 -10.51 5.63 -9.44
CA GLY A 89 -11.90 5.39 -9.04
C GLY A 89 -12.06 4.41 -7.87
N ALA A 90 -10.97 3.83 -7.36
CA ALA A 90 -10.99 3.12 -6.09
C ALA A 90 -11.42 4.06 -4.95
N LYS A 91 -12.28 3.56 -4.06
CA LYS A 91 -12.81 4.35 -2.93
C LYS A 91 -12.11 4.06 -1.61
N LEU A 92 -11.30 2.99 -1.52
CA LEU A 92 -10.34 2.81 -0.44
C LEU A 92 -8.92 2.91 -0.98
N LEU A 93 -8.21 3.98 -0.62
CA LEU A 93 -6.80 4.17 -0.94
C LEU A 93 -5.97 3.86 0.30
N TRP A 94 -5.50 2.61 0.42
CA TRP A 94 -4.58 2.23 1.47
C TRP A 94 -3.15 2.42 0.97
N PHE A 95 -2.59 3.59 1.29
CA PHE A 95 -1.25 3.97 0.89
C PHE A 95 -0.19 3.12 1.60
N GLU A 96 1.01 3.16 1.03
CA GLU A 96 2.07 2.20 1.29
C GLU A 96 2.60 2.14 2.72
N ALA A 97 3.40 1.10 2.99
CA ALA A 97 4.06 0.89 4.26
C ALA A 97 4.99 2.06 4.61
N THR A 98 4.64 2.80 5.66
CA THR A 98 5.41 3.93 6.17
C THR A 98 5.90 3.60 7.57
N ALA A 99 7.20 3.72 7.79
CA ALA A 99 7.81 3.45 9.08
C ALA A 99 7.41 4.55 10.08
N VAL A 100 7.17 4.16 11.33
CA VAL A 100 6.85 5.10 12.43
C VAL A 100 8.10 5.77 13.02
N SER A 101 9.28 5.26 12.68
CA SER A 101 10.58 5.82 13.07
C SER A 101 11.59 5.54 11.97
N HIS A 102 12.69 6.30 11.97
CA HIS A 102 13.74 6.10 10.99
C HIS A 102 14.47 4.77 11.21
N GLU A 103 14.73 4.36 12.44
CA GLU A 103 15.35 3.06 12.76
C GLU A 103 14.44 1.87 12.42
N GLY A 104 13.13 2.11 12.42
CA GLY A 104 12.10 1.10 12.18
C GLY A 104 11.91 0.68 10.72
N ARG A 105 12.69 1.22 9.77
CA ARG A 105 12.52 1.01 8.33
C ARG A 105 12.95 -0.40 7.89
N ALA A 106 12.31 -0.96 6.87
CA ALA A 106 12.63 -2.23 6.22
C ALA A 106 13.70 -2.09 5.13
N ASN A 107 13.91 -0.87 4.63
CA ASN A 107 14.93 -0.54 3.63
C ASN A 107 15.25 0.98 3.67
N PRO A 108 16.39 1.41 3.10
CA PRO A 108 16.84 2.81 3.14
C PRO A 108 16.00 3.81 2.34
N ARG A 109 14.99 3.33 1.62
CA ARG A 109 14.08 4.14 0.78
C ARG A 109 12.62 3.98 1.22
N GLN A 110 12.36 3.36 2.37
CA GLN A 110 11.03 3.30 2.96
C GLN A 110 10.61 4.70 3.46
N LEU A 111 9.35 5.05 3.28
CA LEU A 111 8.79 6.29 3.85
C LEU A 111 8.85 6.30 5.39
N VAL A 112 8.99 7.47 6.00
CA VAL A 112 8.94 7.65 7.46
C VAL A 112 7.91 8.74 7.79
N LEU A 113 6.97 8.44 8.69
CA LEU A 113 6.04 9.44 9.20
C LEU A 113 6.51 9.93 10.57
N ASP A 114 7.19 11.07 10.58
CA ASP A 114 7.57 11.79 11.78
C ASP A 114 7.23 13.28 11.68
N ALA A 115 7.57 14.05 12.71
CA ALA A 115 7.26 15.48 12.77
C ALA A 115 7.87 16.30 11.62
N ARG A 116 8.97 15.86 11.02
CA ARG A 116 9.65 16.55 9.90
C ARG A 116 8.88 16.39 8.60
N HIS A 117 8.25 15.23 8.40
CA HIS A 117 7.58 14.89 7.15
C HIS A 117 6.05 14.98 7.22
N LEU A 118 5.47 15.20 8.40
CA LEU A 118 4.02 15.28 8.61
C LEU A 118 3.32 16.20 7.59
N GLU A 119 3.86 17.41 7.38
CA GLU A 119 3.28 18.38 6.44
C GLU A 119 3.34 17.88 5.00
N ALA A 120 4.42 17.19 4.60
CA ALA A 120 4.54 16.61 3.27
C ALA A 120 3.48 15.52 3.02
N PHE A 121 3.20 14.67 4.01
CA PHE A 121 2.13 13.68 3.92
C PHE A 121 0.74 14.32 3.91
N ALA A 122 0.51 15.34 4.75
CA ALA A 122 -0.76 16.05 4.79
C ALA A 122 -1.06 16.73 3.44
N SER A 123 -0.06 17.43 2.89
CA SER A 123 -0.13 18.06 1.57
C SER A 123 -0.35 17.02 0.47
N LEU A 124 0.39 15.90 0.46
CA LEU A 124 0.22 14.85 -0.53
C LEU A 124 -1.18 14.19 -0.47
N ARG A 125 -1.70 13.96 0.74
CA ARG A 125 -3.07 13.46 0.94
C ARG A 125 -4.09 14.45 0.41
N ALA A 126 -3.95 15.74 0.72
CA ALA A 126 -4.86 16.78 0.24
C ALA A 126 -4.87 16.83 -1.28
N GLU A 127 -3.70 16.71 -1.91
CA GLU A 127 -3.60 16.67 -3.36
C GLU A 127 -4.25 15.41 -3.97
N ALA A 128 -4.03 14.24 -3.38
CA ALA A 128 -4.69 13.01 -3.82
C ALA A 128 -6.21 13.12 -3.74
N VAL A 129 -6.76 13.70 -2.66
CA VAL A 129 -8.21 13.94 -2.54
C VAL A 129 -8.68 14.95 -3.61
N ALA A 130 -7.97 16.05 -3.80
CA ALA A 130 -8.31 17.05 -4.82
C ALA A 130 -8.31 16.44 -6.24
N ARG A 131 -7.31 15.62 -6.57
CA ARG A 131 -7.24 14.91 -7.86
C ARG A 131 -8.38 13.90 -8.03
N HIS A 132 -8.78 13.20 -6.96
CA HIS A 132 -9.97 12.34 -7.02
C HIS A 132 -11.24 13.15 -7.34
N VAL A 133 -11.43 14.29 -6.68
CA VAL A 133 -12.58 15.19 -6.92
C VAL A 133 -12.56 15.73 -8.34
N GLU A 134 -11.40 16.13 -8.86
CA GLU A 134 -11.23 16.62 -10.22
C GLU A 134 -11.72 15.60 -11.27
N VAL A 135 -11.40 14.32 -11.07
CA VAL A 135 -11.73 13.25 -12.03
C VAL A 135 -13.14 12.67 -11.81
N HIS A 136 -13.59 12.55 -10.56
CA HIS A 136 -14.81 11.82 -10.19
C HIS A 136 -15.94 12.72 -9.65
N GLY A 137 -15.72 14.02 -9.53
CA GLY A 137 -16.72 15.03 -9.15
C GLY A 137 -16.96 15.20 -7.65
N SER A 138 -16.69 14.19 -6.82
CA SER A 138 -16.79 14.30 -5.35
C SER A 138 -15.83 13.35 -4.62
N ALA A 139 -15.55 13.68 -3.35
CA ALA A 139 -14.80 12.81 -2.44
C ALA A 139 -15.73 11.87 -1.65
N ASP A 140 -17.02 11.77 -2.01
CA ASP A 140 -17.99 10.98 -1.25
C ASP A 140 -17.59 9.50 -1.24
N GLY A 141 -17.58 8.93 -0.05
CA GLY A 141 -17.14 7.56 0.19
C GLY A 141 -15.66 7.30 -0.12
N LEU A 142 -14.83 8.33 -0.37
CA LEU A 142 -13.38 8.17 -0.50
C LEU A 142 -12.76 8.07 0.89
N VAL A 143 -12.12 6.95 1.16
CA VAL A 143 -11.38 6.69 2.40
C VAL A 143 -9.91 6.51 2.04
N THR A 144 -9.04 7.19 2.80
CA THR A 144 -7.59 7.09 2.67
C THR A 144 -7.01 6.56 3.97
N GLY A 145 -5.99 5.72 3.87
CA GLY A 145 -5.28 5.17 5.02
C GLY A 145 -3.80 5.02 4.71
N LEU A 146 -3.00 4.86 5.76
CA LEU A 146 -1.56 4.62 5.67
C LEU A 146 -1.23 3.37 6.49
N GLN A 147 -0.41 2.47 5.95
CA GLN A 147 0.06 1.32 6.73
C GLN A 147 1.26 1.74 7.59
N LEU A 148 1.03 1.97 8.87
CA LEU A 148 2.11 2.23 9.82
C LEU A 148 2.88 0.94 10.11
N THR A 149 4.21 1.01 10.07
CA THR A 149 5.07 -0.17 10.19
C THR A 149 6.27 0.07 11.10
N HIS A 150 6.78 -1.03 11.66
CA HIS A 150 8.08 -1.12 12.28
C HIS A 150 8.66 -2.50 11.98
N SER A 151 9.82 -2.57 11.34
CA SER A 151 10.34 -3.81 10.74
C SER A 151 10.94 -4.80 11.72
N GLY A 152 11.16 -4.38 12.96
CA GLY A 152 11.50 -5.30 14.04
C GLY A 152 12.89 -5.90 13.85
N ARG A 153 12.93 -7.23 13.79
CA ARG A 153 14.14 -8.01 13.46
C ARG A 153 14.69 -7.70 12.06
N TRP A 154 13.84 -7.19 11.17
CA TRP A 154 14.16 -6.90 9.77
C TRP A 154 14.44 -5.42 9.52
N CYS A 155 14.62 -4.62 10.58
CA CYS A 155 15.03 -3.23 10.44
C CYS A 155 16.31 -3.12 9.63
N ARG A 156 16.30 -2.26 8.62
CA ARG A 156 17.36 -1.96 7.67
C ARG A 156 17.23 -0.49 7.25
N PRO A 157 17.49 0.45 8.17
CA PRO A 157 17.35 1.89 7.91
C PRO A 157 18.45 2.44 6.98
N VAL A 158 19.56 1.70 6.88
CA VAL A 158 20.66 1.90 5.93
C VAL A 158 20.92 0.56 5.21
N ASP A 159 21.92 0.47 4.33
CA ASP A 159 22.18 -0.77 3.59
C ASP A 159 22.56 -1.99 4.46
N THR A 160 22.76 -1.78 5.76
CA THR A 160 22.98 -2.82 6.76
C THR A 160 21.72 -3.08 7.59
N ILE A 161 21.44 -4.36 7.86
CA ILE A 161 20.37 -4.77 8.78
C ILE A 161 20.76 -4.35 10.20
N THR A 162 19.88 -3.59 10.87
CA THR A 162 20.05 -3.08 12.23
C THR A 162 18.78 -3.38 13.04
N PRO A 163 18.63 -4.60 13.57
CA PRO A 163 17.40 -5.06 14.22
C PRO A 163 17.01 -4.21 15.43
N ARG A 164 15.71 -3.93 15.57
CA ARG A 164 15.11 -3.29 16.75
C ARG A 164 13.88 -4.07 17.17
N THR A 165 13.90 -4.80 18.28
CA THR A 165 12.85 -5.75 18.66
C THR A 165 12.01 -5.25 19.82
N GLY A 166 10.72 -5.61 19.86
CA GLY A 166 9.88 -5.31 21.03
C GLY A 166 10.12 -6.24 22.23
N HIS A 167 10.77 -7.38 22.00
CA HIS A 167 11.20 -8.32 23.04
C HIS A 167 12.24 -9.30 22.48
N ALA A 168 13.13 -9.77 23.37
CA ALA A 168 14.08 -10.83 23.07
C ALA A 168 13.36 -12.18 22.85
N ASN A 169 13.70 -12.88 21.78
CA ASN A 169 13.20 -14.21 21.46
C ASN A 169 14.37 -15.12 21.05
N PRO A 170 14.85 -16.02 21.93
CA PRO A 170 16.05 -16.81 21.68
C PRO A 170 16.01 -17.64 20.38
N ILE A 171 14.83 -18.10 19.96
CA ILE A 171 14.69 -18.95 18.76
C ILE A 171 14.81 -18.11 17.49
N LEU A 172 14.16 -16.95 17.45
CA LEU A 172 14.18 -16.07 16.28
C LEU A 172 15.49 -15.27 16.19
N ASP A 173 16.02 -14.85 17.33
CA ASP A 173 17.22 -14.02 17.43
C ASP A 173 18.47 -14.83 17.03
N ALA A 174 18.57 -16.09 17.48
CA ALA A 174 19.67 -16.98 17.09
C ALA A 174 19.74 -17.23 15.58
N ARG A 175 18.60 -17.22 14.86
CA ARG A 175 18.57 -17.41 13.40
C ARG A 175 19.15 -16.22 12.63
N GLN A 176 19.18 -15.05 13.24
CA GLN A 176 19.63 -13.80 12.62
C GLN A 176 20.88 -13.22 13.29
N GLY A 177 21.44 -13.91 14.30
CA GLY A 177 22.58 -13.40 15.07
C GLY A 177 22.24 -12.14 15.87
N ILE A 178 20.99 -12.00 16.31
CA ILE A 178 20.50 -10.82 17.03
C ILE A 178 20.81 -11.00 18.52
N ASP A 179 21.42 -9.99 19.12
CA ASP A 179 21.66 -9.95 20.56
C ASP A 179 20.52 -9.24 21.32
N ALA A 180 20.49 -9.40 22.64
CA ALA A 180 19.43 -8.84 23.49
C ALA A 180 19.39 -7.30 23.51
N SER A 181 20.47 -6.61 23.14
CA SER A 181 20.51 -5.13 23.07
C SER A 181 19.68 -4.57 21.92
N ALA A 182 19.25 -5.42 20.96
CA ALA A 182 18.29 -5.02 19.94
C ALA A 182 16.89 -4.73 20.52
N ALA A 183 16.56 -5.24 21.71
CA ALA A 183 15.26 -5.00 22.32
C ALA A 183 15.12 -3.54 22.80
N PHE A 184 13.96 -2.92 22.55
CA PHE A 184 13.63 -1.61 23.12
C PHE A 184 13.67 -1.66 24.65
N THR A 185 14.18 -0.59 25.25
CA THR A 185 14.16 -0.35 26.69
C THR A 185 13.03 0.62 27.05
N ASP A 186 12.68 0.71 28.33
CA ASP A 186 11.63 1.65 28.79
C ASP A 186 12.01 3.13 28.59
N ASP A 187 13.30 3.42 28.34
CA ASP A 187 13.83 4.77 28.11
C ASP A 187 13.74 5.23 26.63
N GLU A 188 13.22 4.38 25.74
CA GLU A 188 13.05 4.62 24.30
C GLU A 188 11.57 4.64 23.87
#